data_AF-A0A2U8WVI6-F1
#
_entry.id   AF-A0A2U8WVI6-F1
#
_cell.length_a   1.000
_cell.length_b   1.000
_cell.length_c   1.000
_cell.angle_alpha   90.00
_cell.angle_beta   90.00
_cell.angle_gamma   90.00
#
_symmetry.space_group_name_H-M   'P 1'
#
loop_
_entity.id
_entity.type
_entity.pdbx_description
1 polymer ?
#
loop_
_entity_poly.entity_id
_entity_poly.type
_entity_poly.pdbx_seq_one_letter_code
_entity_poly.pdbx_strand_id
1 'polypeptide(L)'
;MTASSAEIEALLFDGNDLSNPTPGMLPAIFRDIIGGLDAAGLAYAVVGRIALALHEQARSVREIEIVVALAADEHERIAVLTRATQERFAAHLDPRQCEHPIVLTLRPSTCTVEAQLLADAITRQWFGVQARLASAEHLLWLWCHTEGPDHTMNASALIVGGTVDLYCVRGLLRTTDDVEESGQRRLRLAIGDAVLSTTSSFSRFMTERRTRLDPNRVPIWQLQRAKAADSGER
;
A
#
# COMPACT_ATOMS: atom_id res chain seq x y z
N MET A 1 2.24 -1.71 -17.17
CA MET A 1 0.78 -1.82 -17.35
C MET A 1 0.16 -1.14 -16.14
N THR A 2 -0.53 -0.02 -16.32
CA THR A 2 -1.24 0.64 -15.22
C THR A 2 -2.63 0.02 -15.13
N ALA A 3 -2.90 -0.75 -14.08
CA ALA A 3 -4.24 -1.22 -13.78
C ALA A 3 -5.18 -0.01 -13.65
N SER A 4 -6.44 -0.16 -14.08
CA SER A 4 -7.43 0.89 -13.91
C SER A 4 -7.73 1.11 -12.43
N SER A 5 -8.15 2.32 -12.05
CA SER A 5 -8.53 2.62 -10.65
C SER A 5 -9.53 1.62 -10.11
N ALA A 6 -10.51 1.16 -10.90
CA ALA A 6 -11.49 0.15 -10.49
C ALA A 6 -10.88 -1.24 -10.23
N GLU A 7 -9.88 -1.65 -11.02
CA GLU A 7 -9.16 -2.92 -10.79
C GLU A 7 -8.34 -2.86 -9.50
N ILE A 8 -7.70 -1.72 -9.24
CA ILE A 8 -6.93 -1.50 -8.02
C ILE A 8 -7.87 -1.46 -6.80
N GLU A 9 -9.01 -0.78 -6.91
CA GLU A 9 -10.05 -0.79 -5.87
C GLU A 9 -10.46 -2.22 -5.52
N ALA A 10 -10.73 -3.07 -6.52
CA ALA A 10 -11.08 -4.48 -6.31
C ALA A 10 -10.04 -5.28 -5.50
N LEU A 11 -8.77 -4.90 -5.58
CA LEU A 11 -7.64 -5.58 -4.94
C LEU A 11 -7.33 -5.07 -3.53
N LEU A 12 -7.76 -3.84 -3.22
CA LEU A 12 -7.71 -3.27 -1.87
C LEU A 12 -8.71 -3.96 -0.93
N PHE A 13 -9.70 -4.68 -1.46
CA PHE A 13 -10.66 -5.46 -0.68
C PHE A 13 -10.14 -6.87 -0.38
N ASP A 14 -10.43 -7.35 0.83
CA ASP A 14 -10.15 -8.72 1.23
C ASP A 14 -11.19 -9.68 0.66
N GLY A 15 -10.88 -10.36 -0.45
CA GLY A 15 -11.78 -11.34 -1.06
C GLY A 15 -11.95 -12.65 -0.27
N ASN A 16 -11.17 -12.86 0.80
CA ASN A 16 -11.18 -14.10 1.58
C ASN A 16 -12.13 -14.08 2.78
N ASP A 17 -12.69 -12.91 3.14
CA ASP A 17 -13.63 -12.76 4.26
C ASP A 17 -14.89 -12.01 3.80
N LEU A 18 -15.71 -12.72 3.02
CA LEU A 18 -17.00 -12.23 2.51
C LEU A 18 -18.01 -11.89 3.63
N SER A 19 -17.75 -12.33 4.87
CA SER A 19 -18.55 -12.03 6.05
C SER A 19 -18.16 -10.72 6.75
N ASN A 20 -17.01 -10.14 6.43
CA ASN A 20 -16.57 -8.88 7.01
C ASN A 20 -17.03 -7.71 6.12
N PRO A 21 -18.03 -6.90 6.55
CA PRO A 21 -18.51 -5.77 5.76
C PRO A 21 -17.51 -4.60 5.72
N THR A 22 -16.48 -4.65 6.56
CA THR A 22 -15.56 -3.54 6.84
C THR A 22 -14.73 -3.12 5.62
N PRO A 23 -14.16 -4.03 4.78
CA PRO A 23 -13.48 -3.64 3.56
C PRO A 23 -14.39 -2.83 2.61
N GLY A 24 -15.67 -3.19 2.47
CA GLY A 24 -16.62 -2.49 1.60
C GLY A 24 -16.93 -1.05 2.02
N MET A 25 -16.65 -0.69 3.27
CA MET A 25 -16.87 0.66 3.80
C MET A 25 -15.65 1.58 3.69
N LEU A 26 -14.47 1.04 3.37
CA LEU A 26 -13.25 1.82 3.16
C LEU A 26 -13.45 2.98 2.15
N PRO A 27 -14.10 2.80 0.98
CA PRO A 27 -14.35 3.90 0.06
C PRO A 27 -15.23 5.01 0.68
N ALA A 28 -16.21 4.65 1.51
CA ALA A 28 -17.09 5.62 2.15
C ALA A 28 -16.35 6.44 3.21
N ILE A 29 -15.57 5.77 4.06
CA ILE A 29 -14.73 6.42 5.08
C ILE A 29 -13.67 7.31 4.42
N PHE A 30 -13.05 6.83 3.34
CA PHE A 30 -12.05 7.58 2.59
C PHE A 30 -12.65 8.85 1.97
N ARG A 31 -13.78 8.74 1.25
CA ARG A 31 -14.46 9.92 0.69
C ARG A 31 -14.84 10.91 1.76
N ASP A 32 -15.27 10.42 2.91
CA ASP A 32 -15.70 11.26 4.02
C ASP A 32 -14.55 12.09 4.60
N ILE A 33 -13.44 11.43 4.96
CA ILE A 33 -12.31 12.14 5.56
C ILE A 33 -11.63 13.07 4.55
N ILE A 34 -11.48 12.64 3.29
CA ILE A 34 -10.89 13.46 2.24
C ILE A 34 -11.78 14.67 1.92
N GLY A 35 -13.09 14.46 1.79
CA GLY A 35 -14.04 15.55 1.58
C GLY A 35 -14.04 16.55 2.73
N GLY A 36 -13.89 16.07 3.97
CA GLY A 36 -13.75 16.93 5.15
C GLY A 36 -12.45 17.75 5.16
N LEU A 37 -11.33 17.14 4.76
CA LEU A 37 -10.04 17.83 4.64
C LEU A 37 -10.08 18.91 3.55
N ASP A 38 -10.64 18.59 2.38
CA ASP A 38 -10.80 19.53 1.27
C ASP A 38 -11.76 20.68 1.63
N ALA A 39 -12.89 20.39 2.27
CA ALA A 39 -13.84 21.41 2.73
C ALA A 39 -13.23 22.34 3.80
N ALA A 40 -12.33 21.80 4.62
CA ALA A 40 -11.58 22.58 5.60
C ALA A 40 -10.41 23.37 4.97
N GLY A 41 -10.08 23.15 3.70
CA GLY A 41 -8.93 23.77 3.04
C GLY A 41 -7.59 23.32 3.62
N LEU A 42 -7.53 22.15 4.25
CA LEU A 42 -6.32 21.63 4.89
C LEU A 42 -5.42 20.99 3.84
N ALA A 43 -4.13 21.29 3.87
CA ALA A 43 -3.16 20.58 3.04
C ALA A 43 -2.90 19.18 3.61
N TYR A 44 -3.00 18.17 2.76
CA TYR A 44 -2.80 16.78 3.16
C TYR A 44 -2.16 15.96 2.02
N ALA A 45 -1.60 14.82 2.39
CA ALA A 45 -1.21 13.75 1.49
C ALA A 45 -1.58 12.40 2.09
N VAL A 46 -2.30 11.59 1.32
CA VAL A 46 -2.56 10.19 1.63
C VAL A 46 -1.26 9.41 1.40
N VAL A 47 -0.87 8.65 2.41
CA VAL A 47 0.34 7.82 2.43
C VAL A 47 -0.04 6.34 2.63
N GLY A 48 0.95 5.50 2.96
CA GLY A 48 0.72 4.10 3.29
C GLY A 48 0.24 3.26 2.11
N ARG A 49 -0.55 2.22 2.41
CA ARG A 49 -0.92 1.19 1.43
C ARG A 49 -1.89 1.69 0.35
N ILE A 50 -2.70 2.70 0.63
CA ILE A 50 -3.58 3.31 -0.38
C ILE A 50 -2.74 4.03 -1.44
N ALA A 51 -1.73 4.80 -1.04
CA ALA A 51 -0.83 5.46 -1.97
C ALA A 51 0.09 4.46 -2.70
N LEU A 52 0.53 3.39 -2.02
CA LEU A 52 1.29 2.28 -2.64
C LEU A 52 0.55 1.67 -3.83
N ALA A 53 -0.78 1.62 -3.76
CA ALA A 53 -1.64 1.06 -4.79
C ALA A 53 -1.51 1.77 -6.16
N LEU A 54 -0.95 2.99 -6.19
CA LEU A 54 -0.59 3.68 -7.44
C LEU A 54 0.58 3.03 -8.19
N HIS A 55 1.47 2.37 -7.46
CA HIS A 55 2.78 1.95 -7.93
C HIS A 55 2.95 0.44 -7.96
N GLU A 56 2.20 -0.26 -7.11
CA GLU A 56 2.19 -1.71 -7.02
C GLU A 56 0.75 -2.20 -6.85
N GLN A 57 0.52 -3.46 -7.20
CA GLN A 57 -0.74 -4.13 -6.89
C GLN A 57 -0.89 -4.25 -5.37
N ALA A 58 -1.61 -3.30 -4.76
CA ALA A 58 -1.82 -3.29 -3.33
C ALA A 58 -2.61 -4.52 -2.87
N ARG A 59 -2.17 -5.09 -1.75
CA ARG A 59 -2.86 -6.16 -1.02
C ARG A 59 -3.98 -5.54 -0.17
N SER A 60 -4.87 -6.37 0.36
CA SER A 60 -5.93 -5.98 1.30
C SER A 60 -5.51 -4.80 2.21
N VAL A 61 -6.28 -3.71 2.13
CA VAL A 61 -6.03 -2.48 2.88
C VAL A 61 -7.12 -2.30 3.91
N ARG A 62 -6.69 -2.20 5.17
CA ARG A 62 -7.53 -1.87 6.32
C ARG A 62 -7.00 -0.62 7.02
N GLU A 63 -6.33 0.25 6.29
CA GLU A 63 -5.70 1.44 6.83
C GLU A 63 -5.84 2.62 5.88
N ILE A 64 -6.21 3.77 6.44
CA ILE A 64 -6.19 5.07 5.80
C ILE A 64 -5.19 5.91 6.60
N GLU A 65 -4.01 6.13 6.03
CA GLU A 65 -2.97 6.95 6.64
C GLU A 65 -2.83 8.26 5.86
N ILE A 66 -2.86 9.38 6.59
CA ILE A 66 -2.84 10.72 6.02
C ILE A 66 -1.87 11.60 6.82
N VAL A 67 -0.95 12.24 6.10
CA VAL A 67 -0.12 13.33 6.62
C VAL A 67 -0.84 14.64 6.35
N VAL A 68 -0.92 15.51 7.35
CA VAL A 68 -1.56 16.83 7.25
C VAL A 68 -0.58 17.93 7.62
N ALA A 69 -0.73 19.09 6.99
CA ALA A 69 0.01 20.29 7.40
C ALA A 69 -0.33 20.63 8.85
N LEU A 70 0.67 21.18 9.55
CA LEU A 70 0.54 21.53 10.95
C LEU A 70 0.76 23.01 11.19
N ALA A 71 -0.24 23.84 10.86
CA ALA A 71 -0.32 25.16 11.46
C ALA A 71 -0.91 25.05 12.89
N ALA A 72 -0.56 26.01 13.76
CA ALA A 72 -0.98 26.02 15.16
C ALA A 72 -2.51 25.92 15.33
N ASP A 73 -3.27 26.49 14.41
CA ASP A 73 -4.74 26.55 14.44
C ASP A 73 -5.42 25.36 13.74
N GLU A 74 -4.64 24.45 13.14
CA GLU A 74 -5.17 23.33 12.35
C GLU A 74 -5.33 22.05 13.18
N HIS A 75 -4.60 21.89 14.28
CA HIS A 75 -4.68 20.72 15.17
C HIS A 75 -6.10 20.45 15.67
N GLU A 76 -6.78 21.48 16.17
CA GLU A 76 -8.14 21.34 16.70
C GLU A 76 -9.10 20.94 15.58
N ARG A 77 -8.97 21.56 14.40
CA ARG A 77 -9.80 21.26 13.22
C ARG A 77 -9.61 19.82 12.75
N ILE A 78 -8.36 19.34 12.71
CA ILE A 78 -8.03 17.95 12.37
C ILE A 78 -8.60 16.99 13.40
N ALA A 79 -8.45 17.28 14.70
CA ALA A 79 -8.96 16.42 15.76
C ALA A 79 -10.49 16.33 15.74
N VAL A 80 -11.18 17.45 15.53
CA VAL A 80 -12.65 17.50 15.39
C VAL A 80 -13.09 16.69 14.17
N LEU A 81 -12.45 16.89 13.01
CA LEU A 81 -12.77 16.16 11.79
C LEU A 81 -12.54 14.64 11.96
N THR A 82 -11.42 14.25 12.55
CA THR A 82 -11.07 12.85 12.79
C THR A 82 -12.09 12.21 13.72
N ARG A 83 -12.44 12.88 14.82
CA ARG A 83 -13.45 12.40 15.78
C ARG A 83 -14.83 12.27 15.13
N ALA A 84 -15.26 13.27 14.38
CA ALA A 84 -16.55 13.24 13.68
C ALA A 84 -16.63 12.10 12.65
N THR A 85 -15.52 11.77 11.99
CA THR A 85 -15.42 10.61 11.09
C THR A 85 -15.47 9.31 11.88
N GLN A 86 -14.70 9.20 12.96
CA GLN A 86 -14.68 8.03 13.86
C GLN A 86 -16.07 7.74 14.44
N GLU A 87 -16.81 8.76 14.86
CA GLU A 87 -18.16 8.61 15.40
C GLU A 87 -19.15 8.12 14.34
N ARG A 88 -19.12 8.68 13.12
CA ARG A 88 -20.02 8.29 12.03
C ARG A 88 -19.78 6.87 11.52
N PHE A 89 -18.53 6.41 11.57
CA PHE A 89 -18.13 5.07 11.11
C PHE A 89 -17.67 4.16 12.25
N ALA A 90 -18.16 4.39 13.48
CA ALA A 90 -17.72 3.67 14.67
C ALA A 90 -17.84 2.14 14.52
N ALA A 91 -18.89 1.65 13.86
CA ALA A 91 -19.10 0.23 13.58
C ALA A 91 -17.98 -0.43 12.76
N HIS A 92 -17.14 0.36 12.08
CA HIS A 92 -16.05 -0.11 11.21
C HIS A 92 -14.66 0.37 11.66
N LEU A 93 -14.58 1.39 12.51
CA LEU A 93 -13.32 1.99 12.98
C LEU A 93 -13.01 1.64 14.45
N ASP A 94 -14.03 1.33 15.27
CA ASP A 94 -13.85 1.06 16.69
C ASP A 94 -13.47 -0.43 16.92
N PRO A 95 -12.28 -0.73 17.46
CA PRO A 95 -11.86 -2.10 17.76
C PRO A 95 -12.76 -2.80 18.80
N ARG A 96 -13.61 -2.07 19.53
CA ARG A 96 -14.60 -2.64 20.46
C ARG A 96 -15.86 -3.12 19.75
N GLN A 97 -16.12 -2.63 18.55
CA GLN A 97 -17.34 -2.91 17.77
C GLN A 97 -17.04 -3.76 16.53
N CYS A 98 -15.80 -3.75 16.06
CA CYS A 98 -15.32 -4.52 14.93
C CYS A 98 -14.08 -5.33 15.33
N GLU A 99 -14.09 -6.64 15.11
CA GLU A 99 -12.92 -7.51 15.32
C GLU A 99 -11.74 -7.11 14.42
N HIS A 100 -12.05 -6.51 13.27
CA HIS A 100 -11.11 -6.19 12.21
C HIS A 100 -11.32 -4.77 11.69
N PRO A 101 -11.11 -3.73 12.52
CA PRO A 101 -11.44 -2.35 12.18
C PRO A 101 -10.54 -1.82 11.06
N ILE A 102 -11.05 -0.85 10.31
CA ILE A 102 -10.20 0.03 9.50
C ILE A 102 -9.49 1.00 10.46
N VAL A 103 -8.18 1.12 10.30
CA VAL A 103 -7.37 2.09 11.04
C VAL A 103 -7.37 3.41 10.27
N LEU A 104 -7.84 4.49 10.90
CA LEU A 104 -7.77 5.85 10.38
C LEU A 104 -6.72 6.64 11.16
N THR A 105 -5.62 6.99 10.49
CA THR A 105 -4.51 7.73 11.08
C THR A 105 -4.35 9.06 10.37
N LEU A 106 -4.61 10.15 11.08
CA LEU A 106 -4.26 11.51 10.65
C LEU A 106 -3.15 12.00 11.56
N ARG A 107 -1.99 12.28 10.97
CA ARG A 107 -0.83 12.75 11.72
C ARG A 107 -0.24 14.02 11.13
N PRO A 108 0.29 14.92 11.98
CA PRO A 108 0.97 16.09 11.50
C PRO A 108 2.21 15.75 10.68
N SER A 109 2.55 16.61 9.72
CA SER A 109 3.91 16.68 9.16
C SER A 109 4.90 17.02 10.27
N THR A 110 5.96 16.24 10.41
CA THR A 110 6.95 16.33 11.48
C THR A 110 8.29 16.89 11.02
N CYS A 111 8.55 16.89 9.71
CA CYS A 111 9.81 17.35 9.13
C CYS A 111 9.61 18.07 7.80
N THR A 112 10.69 18.69 7.31
CA THR A 112 10.71 19.44 6.05
C THR A 112 10.42 18.56 4.83
N VAL A 113 10.84 17.29 4.82
CA VAL A 113 10.51 16.36 3.74
C VAL A 113 9.02 16.05 3.70
N GLU A 114 8.36 15.94 4.86
CA GLU A 114 6.91 15.79 4.90
C GLU A 114 6.18 17.07 4.49
N ALA A 115 6.70 18.25 4.81
CA ALA A 115 6.16 19.50 4.29
C ALA A 115 6.28 19.57 2.75
N GLN A 116 7.40 19.10 2.19
CA GLN A 116 7.60 19.01 0.75
C GLN A 116 6.67 17.98 0.10
N LEU A 117 6.46 16.82 0.74
CA LEU A 117 5.46 15.82 0.32
C LEU A 117 4.08 16.44 0.12
N LEU A 118 3.64 17.31 1.05
CA LEU A 118 2.33 17.96 0.96
C LEU A 118 2.22 18.88 -0.27
N ALA A 119 3.31 19.51 -0.69
CA ALA A 119 3.38 20.35 -1.89
C ALA A 119 3.45 19.53 -3.18
N ASP A 120 4.17 18.41 -3.15
CA ASP A 120 4.42 17.55 -4.33
C ASP A 120 3.39 16.42 -4.49
N ALA A 121 2.38 16.36 -3.62
CA ALA A 121 1.38 15.31 -3.62
C ALA A 121 0.65 15.23 -4.98
N ILE A 122 0.54 14.01 -5.50
CA ILE A 122 -0.03 13.73 -6.81
C ILE A 122 -1.54 13.67 -6.66
N THR A 123 -2.27 14.54 -7.36
CA THR A 123 -3.73 14.50 -7.38
C THR A 123 -4.22 13.41 -8.32
N ARG A 124 -5.03 12.48 -7.83
CA ARG A 124 -5.68 11.41 -8.63
C ARG A 124 -7.11 11.18 -8.16
N GLN A 125 -7.94 10.70 -9.08
CA GLN A 125 -9.25 10.17 -8.73
C GLN A 125 -9.08 8.83 -8.03
N TRP A 126 -9.62 8.71 -6.81
CA TRP A 126 -9.58 7.51 -5.98
C TRP A 126 -10.87 7.36 -5.19
N PHE A 127 -11.50 6.18 -5.20
CA PHE A 127 -12.79 5.93 -4.53
C PHE A 127 -13.89 6.96 -4.87
N GLY A 128 -13.81 7.57 -6.06
CA GLY A 128 -14.75 8.58 -6.55
C GLY A 128 -14.47 10.03 -6.12
N VAL A 129 -13.35 10.33 -5.44
CA VAL A 129 -12.93 11.70 -5.08
C VAL A 129 -11.55 12.04 -5.64
N GLN A 130 -11.23 13.32 -5.81
CA GLN A 130 -9.86 13.75 -6.12
C GLN A 130 -9.05 13.75 -4.82
N ALA A 131 -8.13 12.80 -4.69
CA ALA A 131 -7.28 12.68 -3.51
C ALA A 131 -5.83 13.05 -3.86
N ARG A 132 -5.15 13.68 -2.91
CA ARG A 132 -3.71 13.99 -2.97
C ARG A 132 -2.94 12.81 -2.38
N LEU A 133 -2.19 12.09 -3.19
CA LEU A 133 -1.47 10.87 -2.81
C LEU A 133 0.04 11.10 -2.87
N ALA A 134 0.79 10.45 -1.98
CA ALA A 134 2.25 10.51 -1.97
C ALA A 134 2.86 9.89 -3.24
N SER A 135 4.01 10.42 -3.67
CA SER A 135 4.81 9.80 -4.72
C SER A 135 5.53 8.55 -4.22
N ALA A 136 5.99 7.71 -5.15
CA ALA A 136 6.76 6.51 -4.83
C ALA A 136 8.03 6.86 -4.02
N GLU A 137 8.73 7.94 -4.37
CA GLU A 137 9.94 8.39 -3.67
C GLU A 137 9.63 8.78 -2.23
N HIS A 138 8.55 9.51 -1.99
CA HIS A 138 8.15 9.90 -0.65
C HIS A 138 7.67 8.71 0.18
N LEU A 139 6.97 7.74 -0.42
CA LEU A 139 6.59 6.50 0.26
C LEU A 139 7.83 5.68 0.65
N LEU A 140 8.79 5.52 -0.26
CA LEU A 140 10.03 4.80 0.05
C LEU A 140 10.82 5.51 1.15
N TRP A 141 10.95 6.84 1.05
CA TRP A 141 11.57 7.65 2.09
C TRP A 141 10.86 7.45 3.43
N LEU A 142 9.53 7.51 3.48
CA LEU A 142 8.75 7.38 4.71
C LEU A 142 9.01 6.04 5.42
N TRP A 143 8.95 4.92 4.68
CA TRP A 143 9.18 3.59 5.25
C TRP A 143 10.65 3.34 5.61
N CYS A 144 11.58 4.01 4.93
CA CYS A 144 12.98 3.98 5.33
C CYS A 144 13.23 4.87 6.55
N HIS A 145 12.48 5.96 6.74
CA HIS A 145 12.70 6.90 7.84
C HIS A 145 12.00 6.45 9.13
N THR A 146 10.81 5.83 9.03
CA THR A 146 9.99 5.40 10.17
C THR A 146 10.03 3.90 10.37
N GLU A 147 9.95 3.43 11.61
CA GLU A 147 9.88 2.00 11.89
C GLU A 147 8.42 1.52 11.88
N GLY A 148 8.20 0.35 11.25
CA GLY A 148 6.89 -0.28 11.17
C GLY A 148 7.01 -1.72 10.66
N PRO A 149 6.11 -2.62 11.06
CA PRO A 149 6.24 -4.06 10.80
C PRO A 149 6.24 -4.38 9.29
N ASP A 150 5.50 -3.62 8.50
CA ASP A 150 5.36 -3.85 7.06
C ASP A 150 6.29 -2.98 6.20
N HIS A 151 7.05 -2.07 6.81
CA HIS A 151 7.81 -1.04 6.08
C HIS A 151 8.86 -1.67 5.16
N THR A 152 9.62 -2.64 5.65
CA THR A 152 10.64 -3.34 4.84
C THR A 152 10.02 -4.05 3.64
N MET A 153 8.89 -4.75 3.85
CA MET A 153 8.18 -5.45 2.79
C MET A 153 7.66 -4.47 1.73
N ASN A 154 6.98 -3.41 2.16
CA ASN A 154 6.41 -2.40 1.26
C ASN A 154 7.50 -1.63 0.50
N ALA A 155 8.61 -1.29 1.17
CA ALA A 155 9.77 -0.66 0.55
C ALA A 155 10.39 -1.55 -0.54
N SER A 156 10.62 -2.83 -0.22
CA SER A 156 11.13 -3.81 -1.18
C SER A 156 10.21 -3.95 -2.39
N ALA A 157 8.91 -4.07 -2.15
CA ALA A 157 7.93 -4.26 -3.20
C ALA A 157 7.81 -3.05 -4.14
N LEU A 158 7.89 -1.84 -3.58
CA LEU A 158 7.93 -0.59 -4.35
C LEU A 158 9.21 -0.48 -5.21
N ILE A 159 10.37 -0.94 -4.70
CA ILE A 159 11.63 -1.01 -5.47
C ILE A 159 11.50 -2.03 -6.61
N VAL A 160 10.91 -3.20 -6.35
CA VAL A 160 10.65 -4.23 -7.38
C VAL A 160 9.73 -3.70 -8.48
N GLY A 161 8.77 -2.85 -8.14
CA GLY A 161 7.88 -2.18 -9.09
C GLY A 161 8.59 -1.28 -10.11
N GLY A 162 9.84 -0.87 -9.83
CA GLY A 162 10.69 -0.12 -10.76
C GLY A 162 10.23 1.32 -11.02
N THR A 163 9.37 1.86 -10.16
CA THR A 163 8.79 3.20 -10.29
C THR A 163 9.53 4.28 -9.50
N VAL A 164 10.48 3.88 -8.63
CA VAL A 164 11.17 4.79 -7.71
C VAL A 164 12.52 5.21 -8.26
N ASP A 165 12.81 6.52 -8.21
CA ASP A 165 14.18 7.02 -8.33
C ASP A 165 14.94 6.88 -6.99
N LEU A 166 15.77 5.85 -6.88
CA LEU A 166 16.61 5.59 -5.70
C LEU A 166 17.63 6.70 -5.42
N TYR A 167 18.06 7.45 -6.44
CA TYR A 167 18.96 8.58 -6.25
C TYR A 167 18.24 9.72 -5.53
N CYS A 168 17.01 10.02 -5.95
CA CYS A 168 16.14 10.99 -5.29
C CYS A 168 15.90 10.60 -3.81
N VAL A 169 15.55 9.34 -3.54
CA VAL A 169 15.28 8.85 -2.17
C VAL A 169 16.52 8.95 -1.28
N ARG A 170 17.71 8.64 -1.80
CA ARG A 170 18.96 8.86 -1.06
C ARG A 170 19.21 10.32 -0.75
N GLY A 171 18.85 11.22 -1.67
CA GLY A 171 18.87 12.66 -1.45
C GLY A 171 17.96 13.07 -0.29
N LEU A 172 16.70 12.60 -0.31
CA LEU A 172 15.73 12.87 0.75
C LEU A 172 16.22 12.35 2.12
N LEU A 173 16.69 11.09 2.18
CA LEU A 173 17.19 10.51 3.44
C LEU A 173 18.37 11.29 4.01
N ARG A 174 19.28 11.81 3.19
CA ARG A 174 20.41 12.65 3.68
C ARG A 174 19.96 13.95 4.34
N THR A 175 18.77 14.46 3.99
CA THR A 175 18.24 15.68 4.62
C THR A 175 17.63 15.43 5.99
N THR A 176 17.28 14.19 6.30
CA THR A 176 16.53 13.80 7.51
C THR A 176 17.21 12.73 8.35
N ASP A 177 18.28 12.10 7.86
CA ASP A 177 18.98 11.04 8.57
C ASP A 177 19.56 11.61 9.87
N ASP A 178 19.38 10.82 10.93
CA ASP A 178 20.04 11.00 12.20
C ASP A 178 21.52 10.59 12.11
N VAL A 179 22.25 10.79 13.21
CA VAL A 179 23.68 10.43 13.33
C VAL A 179 23.93 8.94 13.08
N GLU A 180 22.90 8.08 13.18
CA GLU A 180 23.01 6.63 13.04
C GLU A 180 22.80 6.13 11.61
N GLU A 181 22.48 7.01 10.65
CA GLU A 181 22.16 6.66 9.25
C GLU A 181 21.12 5.53 9.14
N SER A 182 20.18 5.49 10.10
CA SER A 182 19.24 4.37 10.25
C SER A 182 18.35 4.22 9.01
N GLY A 183 18.01 5.33 8.36
CA GLY A 183 17.21 5.34 7.15
C GLY A 183 17.96 4.85 5.93
N GLN A 184 19.21 5.27 5.76
CA GLN A 184 20.07 4.73 4.70
C GLN A 184 20.34 3.24 4.86
N ARG A 185 20.52 2.74 6.09
CA ARG A 185 20.67 1.31 6.34
C ARG A 185 19.42 0.55 5.91
N ARG A 186 18.23 1.03 6.27
CA ARG A 186 16.94 0.44 5.87
C ARG A 186 16.74 0.45 4.36
N LEU A 187 17.12 1.52 3.66
CA LEU A 187 17.10 1.57 2.20
C LEU A 187 18.01 0.50 1.58
N ARG A 188 19.24 0.32 2.09
CA ARG A 188 20.17 -0.71 1.60
C ARG A 188 19.60 -2.13 1.79
N LEU A 189 18.93 -2.38 2.92
CA LEU A 189 18.25 -3.65 3.18
C LEU A 189 17.08 -3.88 2.21
N ALA A 190 16.22 -2.88 2.02
CA ALA A 190 15.09 -2.98 1.09
C ALA A 190 15.54 -3.25 -0.36
N ILE A 191 16.65 -2.63 -0.80
CA ILE A 191 17.26 -2.91 -2.10
C ILE A 191 17.75 -4.38 -2.16
N GLY A 192 18.42 -4.86 -1.11
CA GLY A 192 18.87 -6.24 -1.01
C GLY A 192 17.70 -7.24 -1.13
N ASP A 193 16.63 -7.00 -0.39
CA ASP A 193 15.42 -7.83 -0.41
C ASP A 193 14.75 -7.82 -1.79
N ALA A 194 14.68 -6.65 -2.44
CA ALA A 194 14.14 -6.53 -3.80
C ALA A 194 14.95 -7.35 -4.81
N VAL A 195 16.28 -7.30 -4.73
CA VAL A 195 17.18 -8.09 -5.59
C VAL A 195 17.01 -9.60 -5.33
N LEU A 196 16.91 -10.03 -4.08
CA LEU A 196 16.70 -11.44 -3.74
C LEU A 196 15.32 -11.94 -4.19
N SER A 197 14.27 -11.12 -4.02
CA SER A 197 12.90 -11.43 -4.45
C SER A 197 12.79 -11.58 -5.98
N THR A 198 13.42 -10.68 -6.75
CA THR A 198 13.46 -10.80 -8.21
C THR A 198 14.28 -12.01 -8.67
N THR A 199 15.43 -12.27 -8.05
CA THR A 199 16.29 -13.42 -8.37
C THR A 199 15.62 -14.76 -8.08
N SER A 200 14.93 -14.88 -6.95
CA SER A 200 14.16 -16.07 -6.59
C SER A 200 12.96 -16.27 -7.51
N SER A 201 12.24 -15.20 -7.87
CA SER A 201 11.14 -15.24 -8.84
C SER A 201 11.61 -15.70 -10.22
N PHE A 202 12.75 -15.19 -10.69
CA PHE A 202 13.37 -15.64 -11.94
C PHE A 202 13.78 -17.11 -11.89
N SER A 203 14.41 -17.54 -10.79
CA SER A 203 14.82 -18.93 -10.60
C SER A 203 13.63 -19.90 -10.58
N ARG A 204 12.54 -19.50 -9.91
CA ARG A 204 11.27 -20.25 -9.92
C ARG A 204 10.69 -20.34 -11.32
N PHE A 205 10.63 -19.22 -12.05
CA PHE A 205 10.16 -19.21 -13.44
C PHE A 205 11.00 -20.11 -14.35
N MET A 206 12.33 -20.06 -14.23
CA MET A 206 13.22 -20.91 -14.99
C MET A 206 13.08 -22.39 -14.61
N THR A 207 12.84 -22.69 -13.33
CA THR A 207 12.54 -24.04 -12.85
C THR A 207 11.22 -24.54 -13.41
N GLU A 208 10.13 -23.77 -13.31
CA GLU A 208 8.84 -24.11 -13.91
C GLU A 208 8.95 -24.33 -15.42
N ARG A 209 9.72 -23.48 -16.11
CA ARG A 209 9.98 -23.64 -17.55
C ARG A 209 10.76 -24.91 -17.84
N ARG A 210 11.80 -25.24 -17.06
CA ARG A 210 12.53 -26.52 -17.18
C ARG A 210 11.59 -27.70 -16.95
N THR A 211 10.75 -27.66 -15.92
CA THR A 211 9.74 -28.71 -15.68
C THR A 211 8.75 -28.81 -16.83
N ARG A 212 8.34 -27.70 -17.49
CA ARG A 212 7.44 -27.73 -18.67
C ARG A 212 8.10 -28.31 -19.91
N LEU A 213 9.42 -28.18 -20.03
CA LEU A 213 10.21 -28.66 -21.16
C LEU A 213 10.84 -30.04 -20.89
N ASP A 214 10.59 -30.63 -19.72
CA ASP A 214 11.06 -31.98 -19.39
C ASP A 214 10.41 -33.00 -20.34
N PRO A 215 11.19 -33.71 -21.18
CA PRO A 215 10.67 -34.68 -22.14
C PRO A 215 9.95 -35.86 -21.48
N ASN A 216 10.13 -36.09 -20.18
CA ASN A 216 9.43 -37.14 -19.42
C ASN A 216 8.15 -36.62 -18.74
N ARG A 217 7.81 -35.33 -18.87
CA ARG A 217 6.61 -34.78 -18.26
C ARG A 217 5.37 -35.14 -19.06
N VAL A 218 4.53 -35.99 -18.47
CA VAL A 218 3.19 -36.28 -18.99
C VAL A 218 2.26 -35.11 -18.65
N PRO A 219 1.66 -34.42 -19.63
CA PRO A 219 0.68 -33.36 -19.37
C PRO A 219 -0.51 -33.87 -18.56
N ILE A 220 -1.03 -33.04 -17.66
CA ILE A 220 -2.12 -33.41 -16.73
C ILE A 220 -3.38 -33.91 -17.45
N TRP A 221 -3.67 -33.39 -18.65
CA TRP A 221 -4.81 -33.83 -19.46
C TRP A 221 -4.63 -35.27 -20.03
N GLN A 222 -3.40 -35.75 -20.23
CA GLN A 222 -3.15 -37.15 -20.60
C GLN A 222 -3.31 -38.10 -19.41
N LEU A 223 -2.91 -37.65 -18.21
CA LEU A 223 -3.13 -38.40 -16.96
C LEU A 223 -4.63 -38.54 -16.62
N GLN A 224 -5.44 -37.53 -16.94
CA GLN A 224 -6.89 -37.59 -16.77
C GLN A 224 -7.56 -38.54 -17.77
N ARG A 225 -7.08 -38.61 -19.02
CA ARG A 225 -7.56 -39.59 -20.01
C ARG A 225 -7.24 -41.03 -19.62
N ALA A 226 -6.04 -41.27 -19.07
CA ALA A 226 -5.66 -42.59 -18.58
C ALA A 226 -6.56 -43.04 -17.40
N LYS A 227 -6.84 -42.13 -16.44
CA LYS A 227 -7.79 -42.40 -15.34
C LYS A 227 -9.23 -42.63 -15.80
N ALA A 228 -9.69 -41.91 -16.83
CA ALA A 228 -11.03 -42.07 -17.39
C ALA A 228 -11.19 -43.38 -18.19
N ALA A 229 -10.12 -43.85 -18.84
CA ALA A 229 -10.11 -45.14 -19.52
C ALA A 229 -10.11 -46.32 -18.53
N ASP A 230 -9.37 -46.20 -17.42
CA ASP A 230 -9.23 -47.23 -16.39
C ASP A 230 -10.50 -47.38 -15.49
N SER A 231 -11.40 -46.39 -15.52
CA SER A 231 -12.68 -46.41 -14.80
C SER A 231 -13.88 -46.78 -15.67
N GLY A 232 -13.67 -47.01 -16.97
CA GLY A 232 -14.70 -47.46 -17.91
C GLY A 232 -14.74 -48.99 -18.13
N GLU A 233 -13.88 -49.75 -17.45
CA GLU A 233 -13.77 -51.22 -17.56
C GLU A 233 -14.31 -51.98 -16.32
N ARG A 234 -15.27 -51.39 -15.59
CA ARG A 234 -16.02 -52.11 -14.54
C ARG A 234 -17.52 -52.14 -14.81
#